data_AF-A0A1U9NLI0-F1
#
_entry.id   AF-A0A1U9NLI0-F1
#
_cell.length_a   1.000
_cell.length_b   1.000
_cell.length_c   1.000
_cell.angle_alpha   90.00
_cell.angle_beta   90.00
_cell.angle_gamma   90.00
#
_symmetry.space_group_name_H-M   'P 1'
#
loop_
_entity.id
_entity.type
_entity.pdbx_description
1 polymer ?
#
loop_
_entity_poly.entity_id
_entity_poly.type
_entity_poly.pdbx_seq_one_letter_code
_entity_poly.pdbx_strand_id
1 'polypeptide(L)'
;MALQELTGRELVIDGYNVLIGIEAALSGGPIFIGRDSCYRDIASVHGSYRRVEETVHALHIIADAVQGLRVAGCRILLDSPVSNSGKLKTMMRELAEQNGWRWEIELLYNPDNEMIESDVPVATSDSDVLDRCSKWINLARYIIDRLAAESERVWLVDLSGDGGGVGGDGIE
;
A
#
# COMPACT_ATOMS: atom_id res chain seq x y z
N MET A 1 0.43 4.53 -14.59
CA MET A 1 1.52 5.39 -15.15
C MET A 1 2.88 4.86 -14.71
N ALA A 2 4.00 5.37 -15.26
CA ALA A 2 5.34 4.98 -14.81
C ALA A 2 5.76 5.70 -13.52
N LEU A 3 6.50 5.03 -12.63
CA LEU A 3 6.91 5.60 -11.34
C LEU A 3 7.81 6.84 -11.48
N GLN A 4 8.62 6.90 -12.54
CA GLN A 4 9.51 8.04 -12.83
C GLN A 4 8.74 9.33 -13.14
N GLU A 5 7.49 9.23 -13.57
CA GLU A 5 6.65 10.38 -13.86
C GLU A 5 6.14 11.09 -12.60
N LEU A 6 6.32 10.49 -11.41
CA LEU A 6 5.86 11.03 -10.13
C LEU A 6 6.77 12.14 -9.56
N THR A 7 8.01 12.26 -10.05
CA THR A 7 8.96 13.24 -9.54
C THR A 7 8.40 14.66 -9.65
N GLY A 8 8.36 15.37 -8.53
CA GLY A 8 7.84 16.74 -8.43
C GLY A 8 6.31 16.87 -8.52
N ARG A 9 5.56 15.75 -8.51
CA ARG A 9 4.08 15.76 -8.49
C ARG A 9 3.56 15.47 -7.10
N GLU A 10 2.35 15.97 -6.82
CA GLU A 10 1.55 15.49 -5.70
C GLU A 10 1.08 14.05 -5.94
N LEU A 11 0.91 13.28 -4.88
CA LEU A 11 0.41 11.91 -4.91
C LEU A 11 -0.75 11.77 -3.93
N VAL A 12 -1.89 11.27 -4.41
CA VAL A 12 -2.97 10.81 -3.53
C VAL A 12 -2.70 9.37 -3.14
N ILE A 13 -2.84 9.02 -1.87
CA ILE A 13 -2.58 7.68 -1.34
C ILE A 13 -3.85 7.16 -0.67
N ASP A 14 -4.30 5.99 -1.10
CA ASP A 14 -5.24 5.18 -0.33
C ASP A 14 -4.55 4.65 0.92
N GLY A 15 -4.82 5.32 2.05
CA GLY A 15 -4.07 5.10 3.28
C GLY A 15 -4.24 3.71 3.83
N TYR A 16 -5.42 3.09 3.70
CA TYR A 16 -5.63 1.72 4.20
C TYR A 16 -5.05 0.68 3.27
N ASN A 17 -5.31 0.80 1.98
CA ASN A 17 -4.83 -0.17 1.00
C ASN A 17 -3.30 -0.29 1.04
N VAL A 18 -2.60 0.85 1.03
CA VAL A 18 -1.14 0.85 1.09
C VAL A 18 -0.64 0.37 2.45
N LEU A 19 -1.17 0.90 3.56
CA LEU A 19 -0.69 0.53 4.89
C LEU A 19 -0.87 -0.96 5.18
N ILE A 20 -2.05 -1.52 4.88
CA ILE A 20 -2.35 -2.95 5.08
C ILE A 20 -1.38 -3.83 4.30
N GLY A 21 -1.12 -3.50 3.02
CA GLY A 21 -0.17 -4.26 2.20
C GLY A 21 1.23 -4.29 2.79
N ILE A 22 1.73 -3.16 3.30
CA ILE A 22 3.06 -3.09 3.91
C ILE A 22 3.10 -3.83 5.26
N GLU A 23 2.09 -3.66 6.10
CA GLU A 23 1.97 -4.39 7.37
C GLU A 23 1.95 -5.91 7.15
N ALA A 24 1.20 -6.38 6.15
CA ALA A 24 1.15 -7.79 5.78
C ALA A 24 2.53 -8.31 5.38
N ALA A 25 3.28 -7.57 4.56
CA ALA A 25 4.63 -7.94 4.15
C ALA A 25 5.61 -8.06 5.33
N LEU A 26 5.53 -7.11 6.27
CA LEU A 26 6.38 -7.08 7.46
C LEU A 26 6.08 -8.21 8.44
N SER A 27 4.82 -8.64 8.51
CA SER A 27 4.38 -9.73 9.40
C SER A 27 4.91 -11.12 8.99
N GLY A 28 5.44 -11.25 7.77
CA GLY A 28 5.84 -12.54 7.18
C GLY A 28 4.66 -13.41 6.78
N GLY A 29 3.44 -12.87 6.78
CA GLY A 29 2.27 -13.53 6.22
C GLY A 29 2.35 -13.66 4.69
N PRO A 30 1.62 -14.63 4.09
CA PRO A 30 1.57 -14.78 2.65
C PRO A 30 0.88 -13.58 2.00
N ILE A 31 1.54 -13.00 0.99
CA ILE A 31 0.98 -12.01 0.07
C ILE A 31 0.73 -12.69 -1.26
N PHE A 32 -0.52 -12.67 -1.71
CA PHE A 32 -0.96 -13.29 -2.95
C PHE A 32 -0.93 -12.29 -4.10
N ILE A 33 -0.33 -12.70 -5.21
CA ILE A 33 -0.32 -11.92 -6.45
C ILE A 33 -1.52 -12.35 -7.28
N GLY A 34 -2.49 -11.45 -7.43
CA GLY A 34 -3.67 -11.67 -8.25
C GLY A 34 -3.38 -11.67 -9.74
N ARG A 35 -4.35 -12.13 -10.55
CA ARG A 35 -4.29 -12.08 -12.02
C ARG A 35 -4.20 -10.64 -12.58
N ASP A 36 -4.62 -9.67 -11.79
CA ASP A 36 -4.49 -8.22 -12.02
C ASP A 36 -3.10 -7.67 -11.65
N SER A 37 -2.16 -8.54 -11.22
CA SER A 37 -0.86 -8.17 -10.65
C SER A 37 -0.93 -7.35 -9.35
N CYS A 38 -2.08 -7.30 -8.67
CA CYS A 38 -2.23 -6.66 -7.37
C CYS A 38 -1.87 -7.62 -6.22
N TYR A 39 -1.35 -7.07 -5.13
CA TYR A 39 -0.95 -7.82 -3.94
C TYR A 39 -2.09 -7.81 -2.92
N ARG A 40 -2.46 -8.99 -2.40
CA ARG A 40 -3.56 -9.18 -1.45
C ARG A 40 -3.12 -10.09 -0.31
N ASP A 41 -3.45 -9.75 0.94
CA ASP A 41 -3.17 -10.59 2.10
C ASP A 41 -4.42 -11.33 2.62
N ILE A 42 -4.22 -12.41 3.39
CA ILE A 42 -5.32 -13.16 4.07
C ILE A 42 -5.79 -12.44 5.35
N ALA A 43 -5.02 -11.51 5.92
CA ALA A 43 -5.42 -10.78 7.13
C ALA A 43 -6.63 -9.85 6.89
N SER A 44 -6.88 -9.47 5.64
CA SER A 44 -8.12 -8.84 5.17
C SER A 44 -9.39 -9.66 5.50
N VAL A 45 -9.27 -10.97 5.74
CA VAL A 45 -10.39 -11.89 6.03
C VAL A 45 -10.64 -12.08 7.53
N HIS A 46 -9.63 -11.89 8.38
CA HIS A 46 -9.74 -12.07 9.84
C HIS A 46 -9.19 -10.86 10.57
N GLY A 47 -10.04 -9.85 10.74
CA GLY A 47 -9.74 -8.70 11.57
C GLY A 47 -9.49 -9.10 13.03
N SER A 48 -8.32 -8.75 13.56
CA SER A 48 -8.17 -8.00 14.82
C SER A 48 -6.73 -8.01 15.33
N TYR A 49 -6.31 -6.82 15.80
CA TYR A 49 -5.06 -6.50 16.50
C TYR A 49 -3.81 -6.23 15.64
N ARG A 50 -3.66 -4.96 15.22
CA ARG A 50 -2.41 -4.41 14.68
C ARG A 50 -1.59 -3.77 15.79
N ARG A 51 -0.29 -4.07 15.86
CA ARG A 51 0.59 -3.45 16.85
C ARG A 51 0.97 -2.06 16.37
N VAL A 52 0.88 -1.07 17.26
CA VAL A 52 1.29 0.31 16.97
C VAL A 52 2.71 0.39 16.41
N GLU A 53 3.63 -0.43 16.92
CA GLU A 53 5.01 -0.48 16.44
C GLU A 53 5.12 -0.92 14.98
N GLU A 54 4.31 -1.90 14.55
CA GLU A 54 4.28 -2.38 13.16
C GLU A 54 3.72 -1.30 12.22
N THR A 55 2.65 -0.62 12.64
CA THR A 55 2.09 0.51 11.90
C THR A 55 3.11 1.63 11.75
N VAL A 56 3.81 2.01 12.84
CA VAL A 56 4.85 3.04 12.78
C VAL A 56 5.97 2.64 11.82
N HIS A 57 6.42 1.38 11.87
CA HIS A 57 7.46 0.88 10.96
C HIS A 57 7.00 0.92 9.49
N ALA A 58 5.78 0.47 9.21
CA ALA A 58 5.21 0.53 7.87
C ALA A 58 5.12 1.98 7.34
N LEU A 59 4.73 2.94 8.18
CA LEU A 59 4.66 4.35 7.80
C LEU A 59 6.03 4.94 7.43
N HIS A 60 7.10 4.57 8.15
CA HIS A 60 8.46 4.99 7.78
C HIS A 60 8.88 4.43 6.43
N ILE A 61 8.59 3.14 6.16
CA ILE A 61 8.88 2.52 4.86
C ILE A 61 8.12 3.23 3.73
N ILE A 62 6.84 3.56 3.95
CA ILE A 62 6.05 4.32 2.98
C ILE A 62 6.67 5.70 2.75
N ALA A 63 7.06 6.41 3.81
CA ALA A 63 7.69 7.71 3.73
C ALA A 63 9.01 7.69 2.95
N ASP A 64 9.88 6.70 3.22
CA ASP A 64 11.14 6.52 2.52
C ASP A 64 10.92 6.23 1.03
N ALA A 65 9.90 5.41 0.71
CA ALA A 65 9.55 5.09 -0.66
C ALA A 65 9.09 6.33 -1.45
N VAL A 66 8.16 7.13 -0.90
CA VAL A 66 7.66 8.32 -1.60
C VAL A 66 8.71 9.42 -1.70
N GLN A 67 9.58 9.56 -0.70
CA GLN A 67 10.73 10.46 -0.76
C GLN A 67 11.75 10.02 -1.81
N GLY A 68 12.02 8.71 -1.92
CA GLY A 68 12.86 8.13 -2.97
C GLY A 68 12.32 8.37 -4.38
N LEU A 69 10.99 8.38 -4.53
CA LEU A 69 10.29 8.76 -5.78
C LEU A 69 10.28 10.28 -6.03
N ARG A 70 10.69 11.07 -5.04
CA ARG A 70 10.78 12.55 -5.08
C ARG A 70 9.44 13.21 -5.41
N VAL A 71 8.35 12.71 -4.84
CA VAL A 71 7.04 13.38 -4.92
C VAL A 71 7.08 14.74 -4.22
N ALA A 72 6.27 15.69 -4.66
CA ALA A 72 6.20 17.03 -4.09
C ALA A 72 5.54 17.05 -2.70
N GLY A 73 4.57 16.15 -2.50
CA GLY A 73 3.76 15.96 -1.30
C GLY A 73 2.85 14.75 -1.46
N CYS A 74 2.21 14.34 -0.36
CA CYS A 74 1.25 13.25 -0.35
C CYS A 74 -0.05 13.67 0.34
N ARG A 75 -1.18 13.46 -0.31
CA ARG A 75 -2.51 13.49 0.31
C ARG A 75 -2.94 12.07 0.64
N ILE A 76 -3.02 11.75 1.91
CA ILE A 76 -3.38 10.41 2.40
C ILE A 76 -4.85 10.42 2.79
N LEU A 77 -5.63 9.60 2.10
CA LEU A 77 -7.06 9.47 2.31
C LEU A 77 -7.34 8.26 3.21
N LEU A 78 -8.10 8.47 4.28
CA LEU A 78 -8.55 7.43 5.19
C LEU A 78 -10.07 7.41 5.23
N ASP A 79 -10.64 6.21 5.17
CA ASP A 79 -12.08 6.00 5.32
C ASP A 79 -12.52 6.28 6.78
N SER A 80 -13.39 7.26 6.95
CA SER A 80 -13.82 7.77 8.26
C SER A 80 -14.69 6.78 9.05
N PRO A 81 -15.65 6.05 8.44
CA PRO A 81 -16.32 4.89 9.05
C PRO A 81 -15.41 3.81 9.65
N VAL A 82 -14.16 3.68 9.19
CA VAL A 82 -13.26 2.64 9.70
C VAL A 82 -12.88 2.92 11.16
N SER A 83 -13.03 1.90 12.01
CA SER A 83 -12.69 2.01 13.43
C SER A 83 -11.23 2.42 13.64
N ASN A 84 -10.99 3.32 14.60
CA ASN A 84 -9.69 3.92 14.92
C ASN A 84 -9.06 4.80 13.83
N SER A 85 -9.76 5.12 12.73
CA SER A 85 -9.28 6.03 11.68
C SER A 85 -8.79 7.38 12.22
N GLY A 86 -9.49 7.97 13.20
CA GLY A 86 -9.08 9.19 13.88
C GLY A 86 -7.78 9.08 14.68
N LYS A 87 -7.51 7.92 15.30
CA LYS A 87 -6.25 7.68 16.01
C LYS A 87 -5.10 7.50 15.03
N LEU A 88 -5.33 6.77 13.94
CA LEU A 88 -4.36 6.59 12.87
C LEU A 88 -3.99 7.94 12.23
N LYS A 89 -4.98 8.77 11.88
CA LYS A 89 -4.74 10.14 11.38
C LYS A 89 -3.86 10.96 12.31
N THR A 90 -4.11 10.87 13.62
CA THR A 90 -3.33 11.60 14.62
C THR A 90 -1.88 11.12 14.65
N MET A 91 -1.65 9.80 14.68
CA MET A 91 -0.32 9.21 14.62
C MET A 91 0.44 9.58 13.33
N MET A 92 -0.21 9.47 12.17
CA MET A 92 0.40 9.82 10.89
C MET A 92 0.79 11.30 10.83
N ARG A 93 -0.06 12.19 11.34
CA ARG A 93 0.25 13.63 11.42
C ARG A 93 1.43 13.90 12.34
N GLU A 94 1.45 13.32 13.53
CA GLU A 94 2.56 13.48 14.48
C GLU A 94 3.89 13.00 13.90
N LEU A 95 3.90 11.83 13.25
CA LEU A 95 5.09 11.31 12.57
C LEU A 95 5.53 12.22 11.41
N ALA A 96 4.58 12.72 10.61
CA ALA A 96 4.88 13.62 9.52
C ALA A 96 5.50 14.94 10.02
N GLU A 97 4.96 15.52 11.08
CA GLU A 97 5.50 16.73 11.72
C GLU A 97 6.90 16.49 12.29
N GLN A 98 7.11 15.38 13.00
CA GLN A 98 8.39 15.03 13.62
C GLN A 98 9.50 14.81 12.59
N ASN A 99 9.17 14.23 11.43
CA ASN A 99 10.13 13.88 10.39
C ASN A 99 10.17 14.86 9.22
N GLY A 100 9.32 15.90 9.22
CA GLY A 100 9.21 16.87 8.13
C GLY A 100 8.61 16.29 6.84
N TRP A 101 7.81 15.24 6.92
CA TRP A 101 7.13 14.68 5.76
C TRP A 101 6.00 15.61 5.30
N ARG A 102 5.91 15.84 3.99
CA ARG A 102 4.86 16.67 3.38
C ARG A 102 3.59 15.87 3.18
N TRP A 103 2.99 15.43 4.28
CA TRP A 103 1.76 14.64 4.28
C TRP A 103 0.57 15.47 4.76
N GLU A 104 -0.51 15.41 3.99
CA GLU A 104 -1.82 15.88 4.40
C GLU A 104 -2.72 14.65 4.60
N ILE A 105 -3.31 14.50 5.79
CA ILE A 105 -4.11 13.32 6.14
C ILE A 105 -5.58 13.70 6.29
N GLU A 106 -6.42 13.11 5.46
CA GLU A 106 -7.85 13.41 5.36
C GLU A 106 -8.70 12.21 5.78
N LEU A 107 -9.78 12.49 6.51
CA LEU A 107 -10.79 11.50 6.85
C LEU A 107 -12.02 11.78 6.00
N LEU A 108 -12.38 10.84 5.15
CA LEU A 108 -13.43 11.01 4.15
C LEU A 108 -14.49 9.94 4.34
N TYR A 109 -15.75 10.26 4.04
CA TYR A 109 -16.82 9.26 4.06
C TYR A 109 -16.76 8.34 2.82
N ASN A 110 -16.24 8.85 1.70
CA ASN A 110 -16.07 8.10 0.48
C ASN A 110 -14.74 8.51 -0.19
N PRO A 111 -13.60 7.91 0.23
CA PRO A 111 -12.30 8.19 -0.38
C PRO A 111 -12.22 7.72 -1.84
N ASP A 112 -12.98 6.70 -2.24
CA ASP A 112 -12.96 6.16 -3.60
C ASP A 112 -13.39 7.21 -4.62
N ASN A 113 -14.47 7.95 -4.34
CA ASN A 113 -14.91 9.04 -5.21
C ASN A 113 -13.83 10.12 -5.38
N GLU A 114 -13.18 10.53 -4.28
CA GLU A 114 -12.09 11.52 -4.31
C GLU A 114 -10.87 11.02 -5.11
N MET A 115 -10.58 9.72 -5.04
CA MET A 115 -9.52 9.11 -5.86
C MET A 115 -9.88 9.04 -7.34
N ILE A 116 -11.13 8.66 -7.66
CA ILE A 116 -11.61 8.53 -9.03
C ILE A 116 -11.65 9.90 -9.73
N GLU A 117 -12.05 10.95 -9.01
CA GLU A 117 -12.13 12.32 -9.51
C GLU A 117 -10.77 13.06 -9.46
N SER A 118 -9.71 12.41 -8.97
CA SER A 118 -8.41 13.03 -8.81
C SER A 118 -7.71 13.35 -10.13
N ASP A 119 -7.25 14.59 -10.29
CA ASP A 119 -6.43 15.02 -11.42
C ASP A 119 -4.93 14.66 -11.27
N VAL A 120 -4.54 14.26 -10.05
CA VAL A 120 -3.18 13.85 -9.71
C VAL A 120 -3.07 12.33 -9.62
N PRO A 121 -1.86 11.75 -9.71
CA PRO A 121 -1.67 10.32 -9.55
C PRO A 121 -2.23 9.78 -8.22
N VAL A 122 -2.85 8.60 -8.27
CA VAL A 122 -3.38 7.88 -7.11
C VAL A 122 -2.57 6.60 -6.85
N ALA A 123 -2.20 6.37 -5.59
CA ALA A 123 -1.62 5.13 -5.11
C ALA A 123 -2.69 4.27 -4.43
N THR A 124 -3.14 3.23 -5.13
CA THR A 124 -4.12 2.24 -4.65
C THR A 124 -3.91 0.90 -5.34
N SER A 125 -4.55 -0.14 -4.83
CA SER A 125 -4.73 -1.43 -5.48
C SER A 125 -6.20 -1.87 -5.53
N ASP A 126 -7.14 -0.97 -5.24
CA ASP A 126 -8.58 -1.24 -5.29
C ASP A 126 -9.08 -1.29 -6.74
N SER A 127 -9.62 -2.43 -7.16
CA SER A 127 -10.01 -2.68 -8.55
C SER A 127 -11.05 -1.68 -9.08
N ASP A 128 -12.01 -1.23 -8.25
CA ASP A 128 -13.04 -0.29 -8.69
C ASP A 128 -12.45 1.10 -8.96
N VAL A 129 -11.46 1.50 -8.15
CA VAL A 129 -10.71 2.75 -8.36
C VAL A 129 -9.78 2.61 -9.56
N LEU A 130 -9.08 1.49 -9.72
CA LEU A 130 -8.15 1.24 -10.83
C LEU A 130 -8.86 1.31 -12.19
N ASP A 131 -10.09 0.82 -12.28
CA ASP A 131 -10.89 0.81 -13.51
C ASP A 131 -11.40 2.20 -13.92
N ARG A 132 -11.51 3.12 -12.96
CA ARG A 132 -12.16 4.45 -13.14
C ARG A 132 -11.18 5.61 -13.02
N CYS A 133 -10.02 5.42 -12.40
CA CYS A 133 -8.99 6.44 -12.23
C CYS A 133 -8.05 6.49 -13.45
N SER A 134 -7.84 7.69 -13.98
CA SER A 134 -7.01 7.88 -15.17
C SER A 134 -5.51 7.66 -14.96
N LYS A 135 -5.01 7.92 -13.74
CA LYS A 135 -3.59 7.88 -13.40
C LYS A 135 -3.40 7.24 -12.03
N TRP A 136 -2.98 5.99 -12.04
CA TRP A 136 -2.67 5.28 -10.81
C TRP A 136 -1.30 4.60 -10.84
N ILE A 137 -0.81 4.28 -9.64
CA ILE A 137 0.35 3.44 -9.36
C ILE A 137 0.03 2.46 -8.25
N ASN A 138 0.62 1.27 -8.28
CA ASN A 138 0.55 0.34 -7.16
C ASN A 138 1.75 0.56 -6.24
N LEU A 139 1.61 1.50 -5.29
CA LEU A 139 2.68 1.85 -4.36
C LEU A 139 3.05 0.70 -3.42
N ALA A 140 2.04 -0.05 -2.95
CA ALA A 140 2.26 -1.21 -2.09
C ALA A 140 3.15 -2.24 -2.78
N ARG A 141 2.83 -2.60 -4.04
CA ARG A 141 3.66 -3.51 -4.84
C ARG A 141 5.09 -3.01 -5.00
N TYR A 142 5.27 -1.74 -5.35
CA TYR A 142 6.61 -1.15 -5.50
C TYR A 142 7.46 -1.30 -4.23
N ILE A 143 6.86 -1.07 -3.06
CA ILE A 143 7.55 -1.20 -1.77
C ILE A 143 7.83 -2.67 -1.46
N ILE A 144 6.83 -3.53 -1.60
CA ILE A 144 6.91 -4.96 -1.26
C ILE A 144 7.96 -5.67 -2.12
N ASP A 145 8.05 -5.35 -3.40
CA ASP A 145 9.07 -5.91 -4.31
C ASP A 145 10.49 -5.59 -3.82
N ARG A 146 10.71 -4.39 -3.28
CA ARG A 146 11.99 -3.99 -2.69
C ARG A 146 12.25 -4.70 -1.38
N LEU A 147 11.25 -4.81 -0.51
CA LEU A 147 11.37 -5.53 0.76
C LEU A 147 11.70 -7.01 0.52
N ALA A 148 11.07 -7.65 -0.48
CA ALA A 148 11.32 -9.05 -0.83
C ALA A 148 12.73 -9.27 -1.41
N ALA A 149 13.28 -8.27 -2.12
CA ALA A 149 14.66 -8.33 -2.60
C ALA A 149 15.69 -8.21 -1.47
N GLU A 150 15.33 -7.59 -0.35
CA GLU A 150 16.21 -7.32 0.80
C GLU A 150 16.02 -8.33 1.96
N SER A 151 14.92 -9.09 1.97
CA SER A 151 14.55 -9.96 3.10
C SER A 151 13.78 -11.21 2.66
N GLU A 152 14.28 -12.39 3.06
CA GLU A 152 13.61 -13.68 2.86
C GLU A 152 12.32 -13.86 3.69
N ARG A 153 12.00 -12.90 4.58
CA ARG A 153 10.77 -12.96 5.39
C ARG A 153 9.52 -12.61 4.60
N VAL A 154 9.65 -11.90 3.47
CA VAL A 154 8.49 -11.55 2.64
C VAL A 154 8.06 -12.77 1.85
N TRP A 155 6.88 -13.29 2.15
CA TRP A 155 6.35 -14.49 1.49
C TRP A 155 5.39 -14.11 0.37
N LEU A 156 5.90 -14.09 -0.87
CA LEU A 156 5.09 -13.87 -2.07
C LEU A 156 4.57 -15.20 -2.62
N VAL A 157 3.27 -15.27 -2.90
CA VAL A 157 2.58 -16.42 -3.51
C VAL A 157 1.96 -15.97 -4.83
N ASP A 158 2.51 -16.43 -5.94
CA ASP A 158 2.01 -16.04 -7.27
C ASP A 158 0.80 -16.91 -7.69
N LEU A 159 -0.36 -16.29 -7.83
CA LEU A 159 -1.60 -16.90 -8.36
C LEU A 159 -1.97 -16.36 -9.75
N SER A 160 -1.10 -15.57 -10.38
CA SER A 160 -1.36 -14.90 -11.65
C SER A 160 -1.29 -15.81 -12.87
N GLY A 161 -0.77 -17.04 -12.72
CA GLY A 161 -0.68 -18.05 -13.78
C GLY A 161 -1.93 -18.94 -13.91
N ASP A 162 -2.39 -19.11 -15.16
CA ASP A 162 -3.02 -20.37 -15.57
C ASP A 162 -1.95 -21.49 -15.46
N GLY A 163 -2.32 -22.64 -14.87
CA GLY A 163 -1.38 -23.61 -14.31
C GLY A 163 -0.20 -24.03 -15.19
N GLY A 164 0.97 -24.17 -14.55
CA GLY A 164 2.20 -24.65 -15.17
C GLY A 164 3.22 -25.18 -14.14
N GLY A 165 2.95 -26.37 -13.59
CA GLY A 165 3.93 -27.40 -13.22
C GLY A 165 5.02 -27.11 -12.18
N VAL A 166 4.90 -27.73 -11.01
CA VAL A 166 6.00 -28.51 -10.41
C VAL A 166 5.51 -29.94 -10.23
N GLY A 167 5.86 -30.78 -11.20
CA GLY A 167 5.90 -32.24 -11.05
C GLY A 167 7.35 -32.66 -10.83
N GLY A 168 7.55 -33.64 -9.94
CA GLY A 168 8.85 -34.23 -9.56
C GLY A 168 9.52 -33.42 -8.44
N ASP A 169 9.91 -33.97 -7.30
CA ASP A 169 10.47 -35.30 -7.11
C ASP A 169 9.82 -36.06 -5.94
N GLY A 170 9.24 -37.22 -6.28
CA GLY A 170 9.31 -38.36 -5.39
C GLY A 170 10.72 -38.92 -5.49
N ILE A 171 11.40 -39.01 -4.35
CA ILE A 171 12.60 -39.83 -4.19
C ILE A 171 12.23 -40.91 -3.18
N GLU A 172 12.55 -42.14 -3.58
CA GLU A 172 12.31 -43.44 -2.93
C GLU A 172 12.54 -43.49 -1.41
#